data_AF-A0A9D4W0J7-F1
#
_entry.id   AF-A0A9D4W0J7-F1
#
_cell.length_a   1.000
_cell.length_b   1.000
_cell.length_c   1.000
_cell.angle_alpha   90.00
_cell.angle_beta   90.00
_cell.angle_gamma   90.00
#
_symmetry.space_group_name_H-M   'P 1'
#
loop_
_entity.id
_entity.type
_entity.pdbx_description
1 polymer ?
#
loop_
_entity_poly.entity_id
_entity_poly.type
_entity_poly.pdbx_seq_one_letter_code
_entity_poly.pdbx_strand_id
1 'polypeptide(L)'
;YQTDTKTQKPIQAPTTTQSEENTENRKRKAMMSLSWSCLSLANQQQQFRRFKVTTHRVFAVAFLFSISFFLFSPQIPRSLKYHQFADLRNLLGVPNTLNVITNFPFLVVGVLGLVLTLEGGFFTISSQAETWAWILFYAGITGVAFGSVYYHLKPDNNRVLWDTLPMMVAYSSLFSSLVVERIGQRIGLCCMCALLVAAFTCVVYER
;
A
#
# COMPACT_ATOMS: atom_id res chain seq x y z
N TYR A 1 -69.83 48.59 -36.39
CA TYR A 1 -69.05 48.45 -35.15
C TYR A 1 -69.41 47.11 -34.51
N GLN A 2 -68.40 46.25 -34.34
CA GLN A 2 -68.44 44.91 -33.70
C GLN A 2 -68.91 44.95 -32.24
N THR A 3 -69.44 43.83 -31.75
CA THR A 3 -68.96 43.20 -30.51
C THR A 3 -69.33 41.72 -30.47
N ASP A 4 -68.32 40.84 -30.59
CA ASP A 4 -68.38 39.41 -30.31
C ASP A 4 -68.45 39.16 -28.79
N THR A 5 -69.43 38.40 -28.33
CA THR A 5 -69.53 37.91 -26.95
C THR A 5 -68.84 36.54 -26.82
N LYS A 6 -67.60 36.53 -26.30
CA LYS A 6 -66.92 35.30 -25.88
C LYS A 6 -67.59 34.72 -24.63
N THR A 7 -68.11 33.50 -24.74
CA THR A 7 -68.61 32.68 -23.63
C THR A 7 -67.45 32.17 -22.77
N GLN A 8 -67.36 32.62 -21.51
CA GLN A 8 -66.46 32.02 -20.51
C GLN A 8 -67.06 30.71 -19.98
N LYS A 9 -66.30 29.61 -20.10
CA LYS A 9 -66.65 28.29 -19.54
C LYS A 9 -66.35 28.31 -18.02
N PRO A 10 -67.26 27.80 -17.15
CA PRO A 10 -67.04 27.83 -15.71
C PRO A 10 -65.91 26.88 -15.28
N ILE A 11 -65.02 27.38 -14.43
CA ILE A 11 -63.95 26.61 -13.78
C ILE A 11 -64.61 25.79 -12.66
N GLN A 12 -64.70 24.47 -12.83
CA GLN A 12 -65.15 23.57 -11.78
C GLN A 12 -64.08 23.45 -10.69
N ALA A 13 -64.46 23.74 -9.44
CA ALA A 13 -63.62 23.50 -8.26
C ALA A 13 -63.52 21.99 -7.98
N PRO A 14 -62.33 21.46 -7.66
CA PRO A 14 -62.14 20.03 -7.43
C PRO A 14 -62.86 19.57 -6.15
N THR A 15 -63.60 18.45 -6.26
CA THR A 15 -64.34 17.81 -5.16
C THR A 15 -63.39 17.27 -4.08
N THR A 16 -63.73 17.43 -2.80
CA THR A 16 -62.89 17.07 -1.62
C THR A 16 -62.35 15.64 -1.65
N THR A 17 -63.14 14.67 -2.12
CA THR A 17 -62.74 13.27 -2.29
C THR A 17 -61.59 13.06 -3.27
N GLN A 18 -61.52 13.83 -4.37
CA GLN A 18 -60.39 13.76 -5.31
C GLN A 18 -59.11 14.35 -4.72
N SER A 19 -59.22 15.33 -3.82
CA SER A 19 -58.06 15.94 -3.17
C SER A 19 -57.40 14.99 -2.15
N GLU A 20 -58.20 14.24 -1.41
CA GLU A 20 -57.72 13.26 -0.43
C GLU A 20 -57.09 12.05 -1.12
N GLU A 21 -57.73 11.52 -2.16
CA GLU A 21 -57.20 10.41 -2.96
C GLU A 21 -55.86 10.77 -3.63
N ASN A 22 -55.74 11.99 -4.16
CA ASN A 22 -54.49 12.48 -4.76
C ASN A 22 -53.38 12.68 -3.71
N THR A 23 -53.74 13.06 -2.49
CA THR A 23 -52.81 13.20 -1.37
C THR A 23 -52.30 11.84 -0.87
N GLU A 24 -53.18 10.85 -0.76
CA GLU A 24 -52.82 9.49 -0.38
C GLU A 24 -51.92 8.83 -1.46
N ASN A 25 -52.24 9.05 -2.73
CA ASN A 25 -51.46 8.54 -3.85
C ASN A 25 -50.05 9.18 -3.91
N ARG A 26 -49.92 10.48 -3.58
CA ARG A 26 -48.60 11.14 -3.41
C ARG A 26 -47.81 10.54 -2.25
N LYS A 27 -48.45 10.28 -1.09
CA LYS A 27 -47.80 9.64 0.06
C LYS A 27 -47.28 8.23 -0.28
N ARG A 28 -48.09 7.41 -0.98
CA ARG A 28 -47.69 6.07 -1.43
C ARG A 28 -46.49 6.12 -2.40
N LYS A 29 -46.49 7.03 -3.37
CA LYS A 29 -45.36 7.22 -4.29
C LYS A 29 -44.08 7.66 -3.56
N ALA A 30 -44.18 8.59 -2.62
CA ALA A 30 -43.05 9.04 -1.81
C ALA A 30 -42.48 7.89 -0.96
N MET A 31 -43.35 7.10 -0.31
CA MET A 31 -42.95 5.96 0.51
C MET A 31 -42.28 4.85 -0.32
N MET A 32 -42.78 4.58 -1.54
CA MET A 32 -42.14 3.64 -2.47
C MET A 32 -40.77 4.16 -2.95
N SER A 33 -40.64 5.45 -3.23
CA SER A 33 -39.36 6.08 -3.62
C SER A 33 -38.31 6.01 -2.51
N LEU A 34 -38.69 6.27 -1.26
CA LEU A 34 -37.83 6.14 -0.09
C LEU A 34 -37.42 4.67 0.14
N SER A 35 -38.36 3.74 0.03
CA SER A 35 -38.09 2.30 0.13
C SER A 35 -37.12 1.82 -0.95
N TRP A 36 -37.31 2.24 -2.20
CA TRP A 36 -36.41 1.94 -3.33
C TRP A 36 -35.01 2.54 -3.12
N SER A 37 -34.93 3.76 -2.59
CA SER A 37 -33.65 4.42 -2.30
C SER A 37 -32.90 3.72 -1.18
N CYS A 38 -33.58 3.30 -0.10
CA CYS A 38 -32.99 2.51 0.97
C CYS A 38 -32.54 1.12 0.49
N LEU A 39 -33.36 0.42 -0.31
CA LEU A 39 -32.98 -0.88 -0.88
C LEU A 39 -31.77 -0.75 -1.82
N SER A 40 -31.74 0.29 -2.64
CA SER A 40 -30.62 0.62 -3.54
C SER A 40 -29.35 0.88 -2.74
N LEU A 41 -29.40 1.71 -1.69
CA LEU A 41 -28.27 2.01 -0.83
C LEU A 41 -27.75 0.78 -0.09
N ALA A 42 -28.65 -0.06 0.44
CA ALA A 42 -28.28 -1.33 1.09
C ALA A 42 -27.62 -2.31 0.09
N ASN A 43 -28.16 -2.41 -1.12
CA ASN A 43 -27.58 -3.23 -2.19
C ASN A 43 -26.20 -2.69 -2.63
N GLN A 44 -26.03 -1.38 -2.77
CA GLN A 44 -24.75 -0.75 -3.06
C GLN A 44 -23.71 -1.04 -1.97
N GLN A 45 -24.06 -0.86 -0.69
CA GLN A 45 -23.18 -1.19 0.43
C GLN A 45 -22.81 -2.68 0.47
N GLN A 46 -23.76 -3.57 0.18
CA GLN A 46 -23.53 -5.01 0.11
C GLN A 46 -22.63 -5.41 -1.07
N GLN A 47 -22.77 -4.75 -2.23
CA GLN A 47 -21.89 -4.90 -3.39
C GLN A 47 -20.46 -4.46 -3.07
N PHE A 48 -20.28 -3.27 -2.46
CA PHE A 48 -18.95 -2.80 -2.02
C PHE A 48 -18.29 -3.73 -0.99
N ARG A 49 -19.06 -4.25 -0.03
CA ARG A 49 -18.56 -5.19 0.98
C ARG A 49 -18.19 -6.55 0.36
N ARG A 50 -19.01 -7.08 -0.56
CA ARG A 50 -18.69 -8.29 -1.32
C ARG A 50 -17.47 -8.09 -2.21
N PHE A 51 -17.37 -6.95 -2.89
CA PHE A 51 -16.22 -6.61 -3.72
C PHE A 51 -14.93 -6.60 -2.89
N LYS A 52 -14.88 -5.86 -1.77
CA LYS A 52 -13.73 -5.87 -0.85
C LYS A 52 -13.37 -7.29 -0.40
N VAL A 53 -14.33 -8.10 0.02
CA VAL A 53 -14.07 -9.48 0.50
C VAL A 53 -13.54 -10.37 -0.62
N THR A 54 -14.10 -10.30 -1.83
CA THR A 54 -13.63 -11.07 -2.98
C THR A 54 -12.23 -10.65 -3.40
N THR A 55 -11.94 -9.35 -3.44
CA THR A 55 -10.61 -8.83 -3.78
C THR A 55 -9.55 -9.25 -2.76
N HIS A 56 -9.84 -9.17 -1.46
CA HIS A 56 -8.91 -9.64 -0.41
C HIS A 56 -8.64 -11.15 -0.51
N ARG A 57 -9.64 -11.95 -0.88
CA ARG A 57 -9.47 -13.40 -1.10
C ARG A 57 -8.58 -13.68 -2.31
N VAL A 58 -8.75 -12.94 -3.40
CA VAL A 58 -7.90 -13.07 -4.59
C VAL A 58 -6.44 -12.75 -4.26
N PHE A 59 -6.18 -11.66 -3.53
CA PHE A 59 -4.82 -11.33 -3.09
C PHE A 59 -4.23 -12.36 -2.13
N ALA A 60 -5.04 -12.89 -1.20
CA ALA A 60 -4.59 -13.94 -0.29
C ALA A 60 -4.24 -15.24 -1.03
N VAL A 61 -5.06 -15.65 -2.00
CA VAL A 61 -4.79 -16.83 -2.83
C VAL A 61 -3.55 -16.61 -3.70
N ALA A 62 -3.40 -15.44 -4.31
CA ALA A 62 -2.21 -15.11 -5.10
C ALA A 62 -0.93 -15.15 -4.23
N PHE A 63 -0.99 -14.58 -3.02
CA PHE A 63 0.13 -14.61 -2.08
C PHE A 63 0.51 -16.04 -1.65
N LEU A 64 -0.48 -16.87 -1.30
CA LEU A 64 -0.26 -18.27 -0.95
C LEU A 64 0.30 -19.07 -2.12
N PHE A 65 -0.18 -18.81 -3.34
CA PHE A 65 0.34 -19.42 -4.54
C PHE A 65 1.80 -19.02 -4.80
N SER A 66 2.15 -17.74 -4.64
CA SER A 66 3.53 -17.27 -4.75
C SER A 66 4.46 -17.90 -3.71
N ILE A 67 4.01 -18.05 -2.46
CA ILE A 67 4.78 -18.75 -1.42
C ILE A 67 4.98 -20.22 -1.79
N SER A 68 3.90 -20.90 -2.21
CA SER A 68 3.97 -22.30 -2.62
C SER A 68 4.96 -22.47 -3.78
N PHE A 69 4.81 -21.67 -4.84
CA PHE A 69 5.73 -21.68 -5.97
C PHE A 69 7.19 -21.49 -5.54
N PHE A 70 7.46 -20.57 -4.60
CA PHE A 70 8.80 -20.34 -4.07
C PHE A 70 9.35 -21.56 -3.32
N LEU A 71 8.53 -22.21 -2.47
CA LEU A 71 8.94 -23.39 -1.69
C LEU A 71 9.18 -24.63 -2.57
N PHE A 72 8.46 -24.77 -3.68
CA PHE A 72 8.60 -25.90 -4.61
C PHE A 72 9.63 -25.65 -5.72
N SER A 73 10.10 -24.42 -5.89
CA SER A 73 11.12 -24.10 -6.88
C SER A 73 12.49 -24.62 -6.42
N PRO A 74 13.26 -25.30 -7.29
CA PRO A 74 14.60 -25.74 -6.95
C PRO A 74 15.49 -24.54 -6.62
N GLN A 75 16.33 -24.68 -5.59
CA GLN A 75 17.33 -23.68 -5.26
C GLN A 75 18.29 -23.51 -6.43
N ILE A 76 18.42 -22.29 -6.96
CA ILE A 76 19.41 -21.96 -7.97
C ILE A 76 20.73 -21.68 -7.24
N PRO A 77 21.76 -22.54 -7.36
CA PRO A 77 22.99 -22.35 -6.62
C PRO A 77 23.72 -21.09 -7.08
N ARG A 78 24.11 -20.25 -6.12
CA ARG A 78 24.84 -19.01 -6.40
C ARG A 78 26.25 -19.33 -6.91
N SER A 79 26.56 -18.93 -8.15
CA SER A 79 27.88 -19.18 -8.73
C SER A 79 28.97 -18.35 -8.04
N LEU A 80 30.18 -18.91 -7.86
CA LEU A 80 31.32 -18.17 -7.29
C LEU A 80 31.71 -16.93 -8.11
N LYS A 81 31.41 -16.91 -9.42
CA LYS A 81 31.68 -15.75 -10.29
C LYS A 81 30.88 -14.51 -9.89
N TYR A 82 29.82 -14.66 -9.09
CA TYR A 82 28.99 -13.56 -8.59
C TYR A 82 29.77 -12.54 -7.75
N HIS A 83 30.89 -12.97 -7.16
CA HIS A 83 31.76 -12.12 -6.33
C HIS A 83 32.87 -11.40 -7.12
N GLN A 84 32.94 -11.60 -8.44
CA GLN A 84 33.94 -10.96 -9.29
C GLN A 84 33.45 -9.57 -9.71
N PHE A 85 33.94 -8.54 -9.03
CA PHE A 85 33.62 -7.16 -9.38
C PHE A 85 34.47 -6.65 -10.55
N ALA A 86 33.91 -5.69 -11.29
CA ALA A 86 34.64 -4.96 -12.32
C ALA A 86 35.68 -4.00 -11.71
N ASP A 87 35.40 -3.46 -10.51
CA ASP A 87 36.37 -2.68 -9.76
C ASP A 87 37.29 -3.61 -8.97
N LEU A 88 38.57 -3.61 -9.32
CA LEU A 88 39.63 -4.34 -8.63
C LEU A 88 40.66 -3.38 -7.99
N ARG A 89 40.35 -2.08 -7.94
CA ARG A 89 41.25 -1.08 -7.38
C ARG A 89 41.42 -1.31 -5.88
N ASN A 90 42.65 -1.11 -5.43
CA ASN A 90 43.01 -1.13 -4.01
C ASN A 90 43.70 0.19 -3.66
N LEU A 91 42.89 1.20 -3.35
CA LEU A 91 43.36 2.51 -2.91
C LEU A 91 43.42 2.52 -1.39
N LEU A 92 44.54 2.98 -0.82
CA LEU A 92 44.74 3.14 0.63
C LEU A 92 44.50 1.85 1.44
N GLY A 93 44.70 0.67 0.84
CA GLY A 93 44.49 -0.63 1.50
C GLY A 93 43.04 -1.12 1.50
N VAL A 94 42.12 -0.42 0.84
CA VAL A 94 40.70 -0.80 0.71
C VAL A 94 40.47 -1.48 -0.65
N PRO A 95 40.17 -2.79 -0.70
CA PRO A 95 39.85 -3.48 -1.95
C PRO A 95 38.48 -3.04 -2.49
N ASN A 96 38.29 -3.12 -3.82
CA ASN A 96 37.06 -2.71 -4.51
C ASN A 96 36.64 -1.28 -4.11
N THR A 97 37.61 -0.37 -4.05
CA THR A 97 37.47 0.93 -3.37
C THR A 97 36.28 1.73 -3.87
N LEU A 98 36.01 1.74 -5.18
CA LEU A 98 34.89 2.50 -5.72
C LEU A 98 33.56 1.95 -5.24
N ASN A 99 33.40 0.62 -5.20
CA ASN A 99 32.19 -0.01 -4.67
C ASN A 99 31.98 0.32 -3.18
N VAL A 100 33.06 0.40 -2.40
CA VAL A 100 33.00 0.79 -0.99
C VAL A 100 32.62 2.27 -0.83
N ILE A 101 33.25 3.18 -1.58
CA ILE A 101 33.00 4.62 -1.45
C ILE A 101 31.58 5.00 -1.89
N THR A 102 31.05 4.35 -2.92
CA THR A 102 29.68 4.61 -3.39
C THR A 102 28.59 4.24 -2.38
N ASN A 103 28.93 3.59 -1.27
CA ASN A 103 28.00 3.33 -0.17
C ASN A 103 27.82 4.52 0.79
N PHE A 104 28.73 5.49 0.78
CA PHE A 104 28.69 6.65 1.67
C PHE A 104 27.42 7.51 1.52
N PRO A 105 26.91 7.80 0.30
CA PRO A 105 25.65 8.52 0.15
C PRO A 105 24.45 7.83 0.83
N PHE A 106 24.38 6.49 0.81
CA PHE A 106 23.34 5.74 1.51
C PHE A 106 23.44 5.95 3.03
N LEU A 107 24.66 5.95 3.58
CA LEU A 107 24.86 6.22 5.00
C LEU A 107 24.36 7.62 5.39
N VAL A 108 24.71 8.64 4.60
CA VAL A 108 24.29 10.02 4.84
C VAL A 108 22.77 10.14 4.80
N VAL A 109 22.12 9.63 3.74
CA VAL A 109 20.66 9.70 3.59
C VAL A 109 19.95 8.90 4.69
N GLY A 110 20.45 7.71 5.01
CA GLY A 110 19.89 6.84 6.04
C GLY A 110 19.94 7.48 7.43
N VAL A 111 21.10 8.00 7.83
CA VAL A 111 21.26 8.63 9.15
C VAL A 111 20.46 9.93 9.26
N LEU A 112 20.54 10.82 8.26
CA LEU A 112 19.77 12.06 8.28
C LEU A 112 18.27 11.79 8.30
N GLY A 113 17.79 10.88 7.46
CA GLY A 113 16.38 10.50 7.43
C GLY A 113 15.91 9.88 8.75
N LEU A 114 16.74 9.03 9.37
CA LEU A 114 16.43 8.44 10.67
C LEU A 114 16.32 9.50 11.77
N VAL A 115 17.28 10.43 11.84
CA VAL A 115 17.27 11.54 12.81
C VAL A 115 16.02 12.40 12.62
N LEU A 116 15.76 12.84 11.38
CA LEU A 116 14.60 13.68 11.05
C LEU A 116 13.26 12.98 11.37
N THR A 117 13.20 11.66 11.21
CA THR A 117 12.00 10.87 11.52
C THR A 117 11.79 10.76 13.03
N LEU A 118 12.86 10.59 13.81
CA LEU A 118 12.81 10.50 15.27
C LEU A 118 12.53 11.85 15.95
N GLU A 119 12.99 12.96 15.36
CA GLU A 119 12.70 14.31 15.84
C GLU A 119 11.23 14.72 15.63
N GLY A 120 10.48 14.03 14.76
CA GLY A 120 9.04 14.17 14.62
C GLY A 120 8.56 15.50 13.98
N GLY A 121 9.48 16.38 13.58
CA GLY A 121 9.15 17.73 13.08
C GLY A 121 9.08 17.86 11.55
N PHE A 122 9.67 16.94 10.78
CA PHE A 122 9.88 17.15 9.34
C PHE A 122 8.84 16.49 8.43
N PHE A 123 8.30 15.35 8.85
CA PHE A 123 7.26 14.67 8.10
C PHE A 123 5.92 14.93 8.79
N THR A 124 4.90 15.31 8.01
CA THR A 124 3.50 15.37 8.46
C THR A 124 2.97 13.94 8.65
N ILE A 125 3.62 13.16 9.51
CA ILE A 125 3.29 11.77 9.77
C ILE A 125 1.95 11.75 10.49
N SER A 126 0.97 11.14 9.85
CA SER A 126 -0.40 11.12 10.36
C SER A 126 -0.60 10.00 11.38
N SER A 127 0.21 8.94 11.30
CA SER A 127 0.03 7.73 12.11
C SER A 127 1.32 7.11 12.65
N GLN A 128 1.23 6.45 13.81
CA GLN A 128 2.37 5.78 14.43
C GLN A 128 2.94 4.64 13.56
N ALA A 129 2.12 3.96 12.75
CA ALA A 129 2.63 2.90 11.88
C ALA A 129 3.45 3.46 10.70
N GLU A 130 3.08 4.64 10.20
CA GLU A 130 3.86 5.35 9.20
C GLU A 130 5.22 5.77 9.77
N THR A 131 5.28 6.24 11.02
CA THR A 131 6.55 6.51 11.71
C THR A 131 7.43 5.26 11.77
N TRP A 132 6.88 4.13 12.20
CA TRP A 132 7.63 2.86 12.27
C TRP A 132 8.13 2.39 10.90
N ALA A 133 7.31 2.56 9.85
CA ALA A 133 7.72 2.23 8.50
C ALA A 133 8.89 3.11 8.02
N TRP A 134 8.85 4.43 8.27
CA TRP A 134 9.96 5.32 7.93
C TRP A 134 11.23 5.06 8.75
N ILE A 135 11.09 4.78 10.05
CA ILE A 135 12.22 4.40 10.91
C ILE A 135 12.90 3.15 10.34
N LEU A 136 12.14 2.10 10.03
CA LEU A 136 12.68 0.86 9.46
C LEU A 136 13.28 1.06 8.07
N PHE A 137 12.70 1.94 7.26
CA PHE A 137 13.24 2.30 5.95
C PHE A 137 14.63 2.93 6.09
N TYR A 138 14.74 4.00 6.87
CA TYR A 138 16.02 4.70 7.04
C TYR A 138 17.05 3.86 7.79
N ALA A 139 16.64 3.08 8.79
CA ALA A 139 17.50 2.09 9.44
C ALA A 139 17.99 1.02 8.44
N GLY A 140 17.12 0.57 7.53
CA GLY A 140 17.46 -0.34 6.44
C GLY A 140 18.50 0.28 5.50
N ILE A 141 18.30 1.53 5.05
CA ILE A 141 19.24 2.26 4.19
C ILE A 141 20.61 2.44 4.87
N THR A 142 20.63 2.81 6.15
CA THR A 142 21.87 2.85 6.95
C THR A 142 22.52 1.47 7.02
N GLY A 143 21.72 0.42 7.24
CA GLY A 143 22.19 -0.96 7.25
C GLY A 143 22.76 -1.40 5.92
N VAL A 144 22.19 -0.98 4.78
CA VAL A 144 22.73 -1.26 3.43
C VAL A 144 24.14 -0.69 3.31
N ALA A 145 24.38 0.55 3.75
CA ALA A 145 25.71 1.14 3.67
C ALA A 145 26.76 0.28 4.41
N PHE A 146 26.46 -0.18 5.62
CA PHE A 146 27.37 -1.03 6.38
C PHE A 146 27.49 -2.46 5.82
N GLY A 147 26.37 -3.07 5.45
CA GLY A 147 26.28 -4.40 4.89
C GLY A 147 27.03 -4.53 3.56
N SER A 148 26.81 -3.56 2.68
CA SER A 148 27.47 -3.48 1.38
C SER A 148 28.97 -3.25 1.52
N VAL A 149 29.42 -2.36 2.42
CA VAL A 149 30.85 -2.18 2.70
C VAL A 149 31.45 -3.49 3.24
N TYR A 150 30.78 -4.14 4.21
CA TYR A 150 31.25 -5.40 4.78
C TYR A 150 31.37 -6.53 3.75
N TYR A 151 30.45 -6.58 2.78
CA TYR A 151 30.49 -7.49 1.65
C TYR A 151 31.60 -7.13 0.65
N HIS A 152 31.71 -5.88 0.22
CA HIS A 152 32.69 -5.45 -0.78
C HIS A 152 34.14 -5.50 -0.28
N LEU A 153 34.37 -5.36 1.03
CA LEU A 153 35.71 -5.52 1.60
C LEU A 153 36.24 -6.95 1.47
N LYS A 154 35.36 -7.95 1.58
CA LYS A 154 35.72 -9.36 1.42
C LYS A 154 34.52 -10.14 0.88
N PRO A 155 34.36 -10.24 -0.45
CA PRO A 155 33.18 -10.84 -1.05
C PRO A 155 33.05 -12.32 -0.68
N ASP A 156 31.89 -12.70 -0.16
CA ASP A 156 31.57 -14.07 0.24
C ASP A 156 30.05 -14.27 0.31
N ASN A 157 29.61 -15.53 0.15
CA ASN A 157 28.21 -15.93 0.22
C ASN A 157 27.57 -15.65 1.59
N ASN A 158 28.34 -15.72 2.68
CA ASN A 158 27.80 -15.43 4.00
C ASN A 158 27.73 -13.91 4.27
N ARG A 159 28.52 -13.11 3.55
CA ARG A 159 28.63 -11.66 3.74
C ARG A 159 27.62 -10.89 2.92
N VAL A 160 27.28 -11.37 1.72
CA VAL A 160 26.25 -10.75 0.88
C VAL A 160 24.88 -10.75 1.56
N LEU A 161 24.60 -11.70 2.45
CA LEU A 161 23.38 -11.70 3.28
C LEU A 161 23.23 -10.42 4.09
N TRP A 162 24.34 -9.86 4.56
CA TRP A 162 24.35 -8.63 5.34
C TRP A 162 24.13 -7.38 4.49
N ASP A 163 24.31 -7.46 3.17
CA ASP A 163 23.96 -6.41 2.21
C ASP A 163 22.49 -6.55 1.76
N THR A 164 22.04 -7.78 1.52
CA THR A 164 20.68 -8.10 1.07
C THR A 164 19.62 -7.88 2.15
N LEU A 165 19.88 -8.30 3.41
CA LEU A 165 18.89 -8.18 4.49
C LEU A 165 18.44 -6.73 4.72
N PRO A 166 19.34 -5.76 4.94
CA PRO A 166 18.93 -4.37 5.15
C PRO A 166 18.21 -3.78 3.94
N MET A 167 18.62 -4.16 2.72
CA MET A 167 17.97 -3.72 1.49
C MET A 167 16.52 -4.21 1.41
N MET A 168 16.28 -5.47 1.74
CA MET A 168 14.94 -6.05 1.77
C MET A 168 14.06 -5.44 2.87
N VAL A 169 14.63 -5.12 4.03
CA VAL A 169 13.95 -4.38 5.11
C VAL A 169 13.54 -2.99 4.62
N ALA A 170 14.42 -2.27 3.92
CA ALA A 170 14.12 -0.96 3.36
C ALA A 170 12.97 -1.03 2.33
N TYR A 171 13.01 -1.97 1.38
CA TYR A 171 11.91 -2.11 0.41
C TYR A 171 10.58 -2.49 1.06
N SER A 172 10.60 -3.42 2.02
CA SER A 172 9.39 -3.88 2.71
C SER A 172 8.73 -2.77 3.51
N SER A 173 9.53 -1.97 4.21
CA SER A 173 9.06 -0.84 5.01
C SER A 173 8.57 0.33 4.15
N LEU A 174 9.28 0.65 3.05
CA LEU A 174 8.83 1.66 2.09
C LEU A 174 7.48 1.29 1.47
N PHE A 175 7.33 0.06 1.00
CA PHE A 175 6.07 -0.42 0.44
C PHE A 175 4.94 -0.38 1.48
N SER A 176 5.24 -0.82 2.71
CA SER A 176 4.28 -0.74 3.82
C SER A 176 3.85 0.69 4.12
N SER A 177 4.76 1.68 4.05
CA SER A 177 4.43 3.10 4.28
C SER A 177 3.35 3.58 3.29
N LEU A 178 3.49 3.22 2.01
CA LEU A 178 2.49 3.54 0.98
C LEU A 178 1.14 2.85 1.26
N VAL A 179 1.15 1.62 1.78
CA VAL A 179 -0.08 0.92 2.18
C VAL A 179 -0.75 1.58 3.39
N VAL A 180 0.04 2.03 4.38
CA VAL A 180 -0.48 2.78 5.53
C VAL A 180 -1.19 4.05 5.06
N GLU A 181 -0.57 4.81 4.16
CA GLU A 181 -1.10 6.07 3.65
C GLU A 181 -2.38 5.87 2.80
N ARG A 182 -2.39 4.85 1.93
CA ARG A 182 -3.46 4.68 0.93
C ARG A 182 -4.63 3.81 1.39
N ILE A 183 -4.40 2.84 2.26
CA ILE A 183 -5.40 1.84 2.64
C ILE A 183 -5.73 1.94 4.13
N GLY A 184 -4.71 2.15 4.97
CA GLY A 184 -4.89 2.44 6.39
C GLY A 184 -3.91 1.71 7.30
N GLN A 185 -3.78 2.23 8.52
CA GLN A 185 -2.75 1.87 9.50
C GLN A 185 -2.67 0.37 9.82
N ARG A 186 -3.80 -0.29 10.08
CA ARG A 186 -3.81 -1.72 10.47
C ARG A 186 -3.34 -2.62 9.33
N ILE A 187 -3.82 -2.35 8.12
CA ILE A 187 -3.47 -3.17 6.94
C ILE A 187 -2.00 -2.93 6.58
N GLY A 188 -1.53 -1.68 6.64
CA GLY A 188 -0.12 -1.36 6.45
C GLY A 188 0.78 -2.07 7.46
N LEU A 189 0.47 -2.03 8.76
CA LEU A 189 1.29 -2.72 9.76
C LEU A 189 1.32 -4.25 9.57
N CYS A 190 0.18 -4.88 9.26
CA CYS A 190 0.15 -6.30 8.91
C CYS A 190 0.99 -6.60 7.66
N CYS A 191 0.91 -5.73 6.65
CA CYS A 191 1.71 -5.84 5.42
C CYS A 191 3.22 -5.72 5.73
N MET A 192 3.60 -4.77 6.59
CA MET A 192 4.98 -4.61 7.08
C MET A 192 5.50 -5.91 7.69
N CYS A 193 4.78 -6.46 8.68
CA CYS A 193 5.19 -7.68 9.37
C CYS A 193 5.28 -8.86 8.40
N ALA A 194 4.30 -9.02 7.52
CA ALA A 194 4.29 -10.10 6.53
C ALA A 194 5.48 -10.02 5.57
N LEU A 195 5.79 -8.82 5.06
CA LEU A 195 6.91 -8.60 4.14
C LEU A 195 8.26 -8.77 4.82
N LEU A 196 8.42 -8.32 6.06
CA LEU A 196 9.65 -8.54 6.82
C LEU A 196 9.89 -10.04 7.07
N VAL A 197 8.86 -10.79 7.51
CA VAL A 197 8.98 -12.25 7.68
C VAL A 197 9.32 -12.92 6.36
N ALA A 198 8.67 -12.53 5.26
CA ALA A 198 8.98 -13.06 3.94
C ALA A 198 10.42 -12.74 3.51
N ALA A 199 10.89 -11.52 3.74
CA ALA A 199 12.26 -11.10 3.46
C ALA A 199 13.28 -11.92 4.24
N PHE A 200 13.09 -12.07 5.55
CA PHE A 200 13.96 -12.89 6.39
C PHE A 200 13.96 -14.36 5.93
N THR A 201 12.79 -14.92 5.65
CA THR A 201 12.66 -16.32 5.20
C THR A 201 13.33 -16.52 3.85
N CYS A 202 13.17 -15.58 2.93
CA CYS A 202 13.80 -15.61 1.60
C CYS A 202 15.33 -15.61 1.71
N VAL A 203 15.89 -14.70 2.50
CA VAL A 203 17.35 -14.60 2.66
C VAL A 203 17.94 -15.80 3.41
N VAL A 204 17.22 -16.36 4.39
CA VAL A 204 17.63 -17.59 5.07
C VAL A 204 17.58 -18.80 4.13
N TYR A 205 16.58 -18.87 3.26
CA TYR A 205 16.45 -19.95 2.27
C TYR A 205 17.49 -19.88 1.15
N GLU A 206 18.00 -18.69 0.85
CA GLU A 206 19.05 -18.47 -0.14
C GLU A 206 20.46 -18.88 0.35
N ARG A 207 20.60 -19.23 1.63
CA ARG A 207 21.86 -19.70 2.22
C ARG A 207 22.15 -21.15 1.85
#